data_AF-A0A7S3QMQ4-F1
#
_entry.id   AF-A0A7S3QMQ4-F1
#
_cell.length_a   1.000
_cell.length_b   1.000
_cell.length_c   1.000
_cell.angle_alpha   90.00
_cell.angle_beta   90.00
_cell.angle_gamma   90.00
#
_symmetry.space_group_name_H-M   'P 1'
#
loop_
_entity.id
_entity.type
_entity.pdbx_description
1 polymer ?
#
loop_
_entity_poly.entity_id
_entity_poly.type
_entity_poly.pdbx_seq_one_letter_code
_entity_poly.pdbx_strand_id
1 'polypeptide(L)'
;DGDEEQQQQQQHKPHHLPGMALPSVVPGPRPTLLGPKRTNSAENSSNFVVDVSHLASPAAPLSRTARLTAHLRAMWARVAAWANKGMALVNRFSEAPIEVGKRKLLRYSKDTYILVAPLVVWLILVIVLFSVATTQQSQLRRPLINNYMADRLIAKTANIISDAHILVSQATEQDVAQSPDIYLPTLEHLYEGLLYGLAQKDKLDVTFLKLDGTLFDHPKNSFMFFQDSECHAQYRRDMYCFGPEHVYYEVTKHGIDPMMQKFFDEINELTGQDPARIAKEQLGTHSFDYIWNVAWYDLTGALSKASEYFSKEATTEFIATLNAQIALIVIAYVAAAAYYFLLFAPFKVKLRLELRQ
;
A
#
# COMPACT_ATOMS: atom_id res chain seq x y z
N ASP A 1 38.82 -50.17 31.35
CA ASP A 1 38.92 -50.39 29.89
C ASP A 1 37.89 -51.39 29.43
N GLY A 2 37.01 -50.94 28.54
CA GLY A 2 36.22 -51.81 27.66
C GLY A 2 34.73 -51.93 27.99
N ASP A 3 33.94 -51.11 27.30
CA ASP A 3 32.67 -51.45 26.66
C ASP A 3 31.39 -51.69 27.51
N GLU A 4 30.64 -50.62 27.78
CA GLU A 4 29.17 -50.66 27.88
C GLU A 4 28.55 -49.38 27.29
N GLU A 5 28.42 -49.35 25.97
CA GLU A 5 27.67 -48.32 25.26
C GLU A 5 26.75 -49.00 24.24
N GLN A 6 25.57 -49.46 24.68
CA GLN A 6 24.40 -49.73 23.83
C GLN A 6 23.19 -50.15 24.68
N GLN A 7 22.44 -49.18 25.22
CA GLN A 7 21.00 -49.32 25.49
C GLN A 7 20.42 -47.98 25.96
N GLN A 8 20.07 -47.11 25.01
CA GLN A 8 19.05 -46.06 25.22
C GLN A 8 18.55 -45.52 23.86
N GLN A 9 17.79 -46.36 23.16
CA GLN A 9 16.87 -45.91 22.12
C GLN A 9 15.57 -46.69 22.26
N GLN A 10 14.74 -46.29 23.22
CA GLN A 10 13.33 -46.63 23.24
C GLN A 10 12.48 -45.39 23.53
N GLN A 11 11.57 -45.13 22.57
CA GLN A 11 10.25 -44.51 22.75
C GLN A 11 10.17 -42.98 22.96
N HIS A 12 10.21 -42.26 21.83
CA HIS A 12 9.33 -41.11 21.64
C HIS A 12 8.41 -41.37 20.45
N LYS A 13 7.15 -41.68 20.78
CA LYS A 13 6.03 -41.87 19.85
C LYS A 13 5.36 -40.49 19.69
N PRO A 14 5.40 -39.86 18.51
CA PRO A 14 4.70 -38.60 18.30
C PRO A 14 3.19 -38.87 18.26
N HIS A 15 2.45 -38.19 19.14
CA HIS A 15 1.00 -38.11 19.05
C HIS A 15 0.64 -37.31 17.80
N HIS A 16 0.08 -38.00 16.81
CA HIS A 16 -0.61 -37.39 15.69
C HIS A 16 -1.84 -36.61 16.22
N LEU A 17 -1.75 -35.29 16.22
CA LEU A 17 -2.91 -34.41 16.23
C LEU A 17 -3.66 -34.57 14.90
N PRO A 18 -4.99 -34.79 14.90
CA PRO A 18 -5.77 -34.79 13.68
C PRO A 18 -5.74 -33.39 13.08
N GLY A 19 -5.24 -33.30 11.84
CA GLY A 19 -5.21 -32.06 11.07
C GLY A 19 -6.63 -31.52 10.89
N MET A 20 -6.89 -30.34 11.43
CA MET A 20 -8.00 -29.51 10.98
C MET A 20 -7.68 -29.08 9.56
N ALA A 21 -8.36 -29.71 8.60
CA ALA A 21 -8.35 -29.29 7.21
C ALA A 21 -8.95 -27.88 7.12
N LEU A 22 -8.12 -26.90 6.75
CA LEU A 22 -8.59 -25.61 6.26
C LEU A 22 -9.53 -25.85 5.07
N PRO A 23 -10.70 -25.18 4.99
CA PRO A 23 -11.58 -25.32 3.85
C PRO A 23 -10.84 -24.83 2.59
N SER A 24 -10.73 -25.74 1.63
CA SER A 24 -10.29 -25.48 0.26
C SER A 24 -11.10 -24.31 -0.32
N VAL A 25 -10.41 -23.23 -0.67
CA VAL A 25 -10.98 -22.09 -1.40
C VAL A 25 -11.32 -22.57 -2.80
N VAL A 26 -12.58 -22.96 -3.00
CA VAL A 26 -13.14 -23.26 -4.31
C VAL A 26 -13.30 -21.94 -5.09
N PRO A 27 -12.72 -21.80 -6.29
CA PRO A 27 -12.95 -20.64 -7.13
C PRO A 27 -14.39 -20.70 -7.68
N GLY A 28 -15.28 -19.91 -7.10
CA GLY A 28 -16.66 -19.75 -7.56
C GLY A 28 -16.74 -18.98 -8.89
N PRO A 29 -17.76 -19.26 -9.72
CA PRO A 29 -17.87 -18.71 -11.07
C PRO A 29 -18.27 -17.23 -11.08
N ARG A 30 -17.75 -16.50 -12.07
CA ARG A 30 -18.11 -15.10 -12.38
C ARG A 30 -19.63 -14.95 -12.56
N PRO A 31 -20.29 -14.03 -11.85
CA PRO A 31 -21.66 -13.67 -12.17
C PRO A 31 -21.73 -12.70 -13.35
N THR A 32 -22.56 -13.09 -14.31
CA THR A 32 -22.99 -12.36 -15.50
C THR A 32 -23.81 -11.13 -15.10
N LEU A 33 -23.49 -9.99 -15.72
CA LEU A 33 -24.21 -8.72 -15.62
C LEU A 33 -25.62 -8.81 -16.22
N LEU A 34 -26.64 -8.58 -15.41
CA LEU A 34 -27.98 -8.15 -15.85
C LEU A 34 -28.53 -7.13 -14.83
N GLY A 35 -28.73 -5.89 -15.28
CA GLY A 35 -29.56 -4.89 -14.57
C GLY A 35 -31.05 -5.27 -14.62
N PRO A 36 -31.97 -4.52 -13.96
CA PRO A 36 -32.27 -3.16 -14.42
C PRO A 36 -32.81 -2.14 -13.37
N LYS A 37 -32.96 -0.88 -13.85
CA LYS A 37 -33.92 0.18 -13.48
C LYS A 37 -34.07 0.58 -12.00
N ARG A 38 -33.53 1.76 -11.66
CA ARG A 38 -33.99 2.59 -10.54
C ARG A 38 -34.96 3.66 -11.02
N THR A 39 -36.14 3.68 -10.43
CA THR A 39 -37.17 4.73 -10.50
C THR A 39 -36.87 5.84 -9.50
N ASN A 40 -37.29 7.04 -9.86
CA ASN A 40 -37.22 8.27 -9.09
C ASN A 40 -38.04 8.16 -7.78
N SER A 41 -37.48 8.65 -6.67
CA SER A 41 -38.26 9.21 -5.58
C SER A 41 -37.49 10.35 -4.95
N ALA A 42 -38.10 11.52 -5.03
CA ALA A 42 -37.77 12.72 -4.32
C ALA A 42 -38.56 12.72 -3.01
N GLU A 43 -37.91 13.05 -1.90
CA GLU A 43 -38.44 13.81 -0.76
C GLU A 43 -37.28 13.99 0.24
N ASN A 44 -36.78 15.20 0.41
CA ASN A 44 -37.27 16.18 1.39
C ASN A 44 -36.56 16.00 2.73
N SER A 45 -35.37 16.58 2.85
CA SER A 45 -34.74 16.86 4.14
C SER A 45 -34.36 18.33 4.20
N SER A 46 -35.00 18.98 5.16
CA SER A 46 -34.95 20.39 5.50
C SER A 46 -33.62 20.77 6.15
N ASN A 47 -32.92 21.71 5.51
CA ASN A 47 -32.17 22.83 6.06
C ASN A 47 -31.68 22.73 7.51
N PHE A 48 -30.44 22.27 7.68
CA PHE A 48 -29.57 22.70 8.78
C PHE A 48 -28.55 23.70 8.21
N VAL A 49 -28.84 24.99 8.34
CA VAL A 49 -27.95 26.08 7.94
C VAL A 49 -26.99 26.34 9.10
N VAL A 50 -25.77 25.80 9.00
CA VAL A 50 -24.65 26.27 9.80
C VAL A 50 -24.10 27.51 9.11
N ASP A 51 -24.12 28.64 9.82
CA ASP A 51 -23.53 29.89 9.38
C ASP A 51 -21.99 29.82 9.49
N VAL A 52 -21.33 29.62 8.34
CA VAL A 52 -19.86 29.47 8.21
C VAL A 52 -19.23 30.75 7.63
N SER A 53 -19.83 31.91 7.86
CA SER A 53 -19.45 33.18 7.23
C SER A 53 -18.12 33.80 7.72
N HIS A 54 -17.28 33.08 8.49
CA HIS A 54 -15.98 33.56 8.97
C HIS A 54 -14.75 32.70 8.61
N LEU A 55 -14.87 31.68 7.77
CA LEU A 55 -13.70 30.97 7.25
C LEU A 55 -13.18 31.66 5.99
N ALA A 56 -12.09 32.41 6.17
CA ALA A 56 -11.29 32.99 5.10
C ALA A 56 -11.10 31.95 3.98
N SER A 57 -11.54 32.31 2.77
CA SER A 57 -11.43 31.50 1.56
C SER A 57 -9.99 30.95 1.43
N PRO A 58 -9.76 29.63 1.63
CA PRO A 58 -8.45 29.07 1.39
C PRO A 58 -8.19 29.22 -0.10
N ALA A 59 -7.11 29.92 -0.44
CA ALA A 59 -6.67 30.11 -1.82
C ALA A 59 -6.80 28.77 -2.57
N ALA A 60 -7.60 28.77 -3.64
CA ALA A 60 -7.95 27.58 -4.39
C ALA A 60 -6.71 26.70 -4.60
N PRO A 61 -6.73 25.41 -4.19
CA PRO A 61 -5.58 24.56 -4.26
C PRO A 61 -5.13 24.51 -5.72
N LEU A 62 -3.99 25.13 -6.01
CA LEU A 62 -3.29 24.99 -7.29
C LEU A 62 -3.29 23.49 -7.62
N SER A 63 -3.96 23.16 -8.73
CA SER A 63 -4.17 21.81 -9.21
C SER A 63 -2.85 21.04 -9.14
N ARG A 64 -2.88 19.74 -8.82
CA ARG A 64 -1.67 18.89 -8.74
C ARG A 64 -0.77 19.05 -9.99
N THR A 65 -1.37 19.35 -11.14
CA THR A 65 -0.66 19.65 -12.40
C THR A 65 0.15 20.95 -12.37
N ALA A 66 -0.33 22.02 -11.71
CA ALA A 66 0.41 23.28 -11.56
C ALA A 66 1.64 23.12 -10.67
N ARG A 67 1.56 22.34 -9.59
CA ARG A 67 2.73 22.06 -8.72
C ARG A 67 3.77 21.19 -9.44
N LEU A 68 3.31 20.18 -10.19
CA LEU A 68 4.21 19.33 -10.99
C LEU A 68 4.93 20.13 -12.07
N THR A 69 4.22 21.01 -12.79
CA THR A 69 4.86 21.84 -13.83
C THR A 69 5.82 22.86 -13.24
N ALA A 70 5.54 23.44 -12.07
CA ALA A 70 6.47 24.34 -11.36
C ALA A 70 7.74 23.60 -10.91
N HIS A 71 7.61 22.41 -10.32
CA HIS A 71 8.77 21.58 -9.94
C HIS A 71 9.58 21.12 -11.15
N LEU A 72 8.92 20.68 -12.21
CA LEU A 72 9.60 20.30 -13.46
C LEU A 72 10.34 21.50 -14.07
N ARG A 73 9.74 22.69 -14.10
CA ARG A 73 10.42 23.91 -14.59
C ARG A 73 11.63 24.27 -13.73
N ALA A 74 11.51 24.23 -12.41
CA ALA A 74 12.63 24.52 -11.51
C ALA A 74 13.76 23.48 -11.67
N MET A 75 13.41 22.21 -11.83
CA MET A 75 14.37 21.13 -12.08
C MET A 75 15.05 21.30 -13.45
N TRP A 76 14.30 21.59 -14.51
CA TRP A 76 14.84 21.90 -15.83
C TRP A 76 15.74 23.14 -15.82
N ALA A 77 15.37 24.19 -15.08
CA ALA A 77 16.23 25.38 -14.93
C ALA A 77 17.55 25.05 -14.22
N ARG A 78 17.52 24.19 -13.19
CA ARG A 78 18.74 23.69 -12.51
C ARG A 78 19.59 22.82 -13.44
N VAL A 79 18.97 21.92 -14.21
CA VAL A 79 19.66 21.08 -15.20
C VAL A 79 20.27 21.93 -16.31
N ALA A 80 19.55 22.92 -16.83
CA ALA A 80 20.06 23.84 -17.84
C ALA A 80 21.21 24.70 -17.30
N ALA A 81 21.09 25.24 -16.09
CA ALA A 81 22.15 26.01 -15.44
C ALA A 81 23.41 25.14 -15.18
N TRP A 82 23.22 23.89 -14.75
CA TRP A 82 24.31 22.93 -14.57
C TRP A 82 24.97 22.56 -15.90
N ALA A 83 24.18 22.29 -16.95
CA ALA A 83 24.68 22.00 -18.29
C ALA A 83 25.50 23.17 -18.86
N ASN A 84 25.01 24.40 -18.69
CA ASN A 84 25.72 25.61 -19.13
C ASN A 84 27.04 25.81 -18.35
N LYS A 85 27.05 25.57 -17.04
CA LYS A 85 28.30 25.60 -16.23
C LYS A 85 29.27 24.47 -16.59
N GLY A 86 28.76 23.28 -16.85
CA GLY A 86 29.55 22.13 -17.29
C GLY A 86 30.22 22.38 -18.64
N MET A 87 29.48 22.92 -19.60
CA MET A 87 30.01 23.34 -20.91
C MET A 87 31.09 24.41 -20.78
N ALA A 88 30.92 25.38 -19.87
CA ALA A 88 31.94 26.40 -19.61
C ALA A 88 33.24 25.80 -19.03
N LEU A 89 33.15 24.83 -18.12
CA LEU A 89 34.31 24.10 -17.58
C LEU A 89 35.02 23.26 -18.65
N VAL A 90 34.24 22.55 -19.48
CA VAL A 90 34.77 21.73 -20.58
C VAL A 90 35.52 22.60 -21.60
N ASN A 91 34.96 23.75 -21.97
CA ASN A 91 35.66 24.71 -22.82
C ASN A 91 36.97 25.21 -22.18
N ARG A 92 36.99 25.40 -20.85
CA ARG A 92 38.19 25.85 -20.12
C ARG A 92 39.32 24.82 -20.11
N PHE A 93 39.01 23.52 -20.10
CA PHE A 93 40.02 22.45 -20.20
C PHE A 93 40.51 22.21 -21.64
N SER A 94 39.77 22.69 -22.65
CA SER A 94 40.13 22.50 -24.06
C SER A 94 41.26 23.42 -24.55
N GLU A 95 41.56 24.52 -23.85
CA GLU A 95 42.38 25.60 -24.41
C GLU A 95 43.85 25.63 -23.98
N ALA A 96 44.34 24.74 -23.12
CA ALA A 96 45.78 24.74 -22.80
C ALA A 96 46.59 24.19 -24.01
N PRO A 97 47.38 25.01 -24.72
CA PRO A 97 48.23 24.52 -25.80
C PRO A 97 49.41 23.77 -25.19
N ILE A 98 49.56 22.49 -25.53
CA ILE A 98 50.74 21.72 -25.16
C ILE A 98 51.71 21.80 -26.35
N GLU A 99 52.68 22.71 -26.29
CA GLU A 99 53.73 22.82 -27.31
C GLU A 99 54.83 21.78 -27.05
N VAL A 100 54.79 20.66 -27.78
CA VAL A 100 55.87 19.65 -27.79
C VAL A 100 56.61 19.72 -29.11
N GLY A 101 57.57 20.63 -29.23
CA GLY A 101 58.50 20.72 -30.37
C GLY A 101 57.96 21.33 -31.67
N LYS A 102 58.78 21.34 -32.73
CA LYS A 102 58.52 22.02 -34.02
C LYS A 102 57.38 21.42 -34.87
N ARG A 103 56.72 20.35 -34.43
CA ARG A 103 55.58 19.74 -35.12
C ARG A 103 54.30 20.04 -34.33
N LYS A 104 53.48 20.97 -34.86
CA LYS A 104 52.14 21.24 -34.30
C LYS A 104 51.25 20.02 -34.54
N LEU A 105 51.07 19.17 -33.53
CA LEU A 105 49.95 18.25 -33.47
C LEU A 105 48.69 19.11 -33.34
N LEU A 106 47.97 19.31 -34.45
CA LEU A 106 46.64 19.90 -34.42
C LEU A 106 45.79 18.98 -33.54
N ARG A 107 45.51 19.44 -32.32
CA ARG A 107 44.66 18.75 -31.35
C ARG A 107 43.27 18.68 -32.00
N TYR A 108 42.96 17.54 -32.62
CA TYR A 108 41.72 17.32 -33.36
C TYR A 108 40.55 17.12 -32.39
N SER A 109 40.29 18.13 -31.55
CA SER A 109 39.30 18.10 -30.47
C SER A 109 37.88 17.97 -31.00
N LYS A 110 37.62 18.50 -32.20
CA LYS A 110 36.28 18.49 -32.83
C LYS A 110 35.76 17.08 -33.09
N ASP A 111 36.61 16.16 -33.56
CA ASP A 111 36.19 14.78 -33.82
C ASP A 111 35.96 13.99 -32.53
N THR A 112 36.75 14.27 -31.48
CA THR A 112 36.52 13.68 -30.16
C THR A 112 35.18 14.11 -29.58
N TYR A 113 34.81 15.39 -29.68
CA TYR A 113 33.50 15.86 -29.22
C TYR A 113 32.34 15.24 -30.00
N ILE A 114 32.47 15.07 -31.32
CA ILE A 114 31.46 14.42 -32.14
C ILE A 114 31.28 12.94 -31.74
N LEU A 115 32.36 12.25 -31.38
CA LEU A 115 32.31 10.87 -30.89
C LEU A 115 31.74 10.75 -29.46
N VAL A 116 32.01 11.72 -28.58
CA VAL A 116 31.60 11.68 -27.17
C VAL A 116 30.18 12.23 -26.95
N ALA A 117 29.72 13.19 -27.76
CA ALA A 117 28.42 13.84 -27.58
C ALA A 117 27.23 12.86 -27.46
N PRO A 118 27.11 11.80 -28.28
CA PRO A 118 26.00 10.86 -28.17
C PRO A 118 26.03 10.05 -26.86
N LEU A 119 27.22 9.74 -26.33
CA LEU A 119 27.38 9.06 -25.04
C LEU A 119 26.87 9.96 -23.89
N VAL A 120 27.19 11.25 -23.93
CA VAL A 120 26.73 12.22 -22.93
C VAL A 120 25.21 12.40 -23.00
N VAL A 121 24.65 12.52 -24.20
CA VAL A 121 23.19 12.62 -24.40
C VAL A 121 22.49 11.37 -23.88
N TRP A 122 23.04 10.19 -24.17
CA TRP A 122 22.51 8.92 -23.66
C TRP A 122 22.56 8.83 -22.14
N LEU A 123 23.68 9.24 -21.51
CA LEU A 123 23.82 9.25 -20.05
C LEU A 123 22.79 10.17 -19.39
N ILE A 124 22.60 11.38 -19.92
CA ILE A 124 21.59 12.34 -19.42
C ILE A 124 20.20 11.72 -19.52
N LEU A 125 19.90 11.07 -20.65
CA LEU A 125 18.62 10.40 -20.85
C LEU A 125 18.41 9.31 -19.77
N VAL A 126 19.39 8.44 -19.53
CA VAL A 126 19.31 7.40 -18.48
C VAL A 126 19.06 8.00 -17.09
N ILE A 127 19.74 9.09 -16.72
CA ILE A 127 19.55 9.77 -15.43
C ILE A 127 18.11 10.28 -15.28
N VAL A 128 17.55 10.88 -16.33
CA VAL A 128 16.15 11.36 -16.34
C VAL A 128 15.18 10.18 -16.19
N LEU A 129 15.40 9.10 -16.94
CA LEU A 129 14.56 7.90 -16.87
C LEU A 129 14.58 7.26 -15.48
N PHE A 130 15.77 7.12 -14.89
CA PHE A 130 15.94 6.60 -13.55
C PHE A 130 15.26 7.48 -12.49
N SER A 131 15.37 8.81 -12.64
CA SER A 131 14.71 9.75 -11.74
C SER A 131 13.18 9.60 -11.78
N VAL A 132 12.59 9.47 -12.97
CA VAL A 132 11.15 9.23 -13.11
C VAL A 132 10.76 7.88 -12.47
N ALA A 133 11.51 6.82 -12.75
CA ALA A 133 11.24 5.50 -12.19
C ALA A 133 11.26 5.48 -10.65
N THR A 134 12.24 6.15 -10.02
CA THR A 134 12.32 6.25 -8.55
C THR A 134 11.15 7.03 -7.96
N THR A 135 10.68 8.10 -8.64
CA THR A 135 9.49 8.84 -8.17
C THR A 135 8.22 7.99 -8.23
N GLN A 136 8.04 7.18 -9.28
CA GLN A 136 6.90 6.27 -9.40
C GLN A 136 6.95 5.14 -8.36
N GLN A 137 8.13 4.57 -8.11
CA GLN A 137 8.30 3.54 -7.07
C GLN A 137 7.95 4.05 -5.66
N SER A 138 8.13 5.35 -5.38
CA SER A 138 7.72 5.92 -4.10
C SER A 138 6.20 5.93 -3.91
N GLN A 139 5.43 6.06 -5.01
CA GLN A 139 3.96 6.05 -4.98
C GLN A 139 3.41 4.65 -4.70
N LEU A 140 4.09 3.60 -5.17
CA LEU A 140 3.69 2.20 -4.93
C LEU A 140 3.75 1.78 -3.46
N ARG A 141 4.57 2.45 -2.64
CA ARG A 141 4.73 2.06 -1.23
C ARG A 141 3.43 2.22 -0.47
N ARG A 142 2.67 3.29 -0.73
CA ARG A 142 1.45 3.63 0.02
C ARG A 142 0.37 2.56 -0.06
N PRO A 143 -0.16 2.20 -1.25
CA PRO A 143 -1.25 1.24 -1.32
C PRO A 143 -0.80 -0.16 -0.87
N LEU A 144 0.48 -0.50 -1.04
CA LEU A 144 1.03 -1.77 -0.56
C LEU A 144 1.07 -1.85 0.97
N ILE A 145 1.46 -0.75 1.63
CA ILE A 145 1.40 -0.63 3.09
C ILE A 145 -0.04 -0.75 3.57
N ASN A 146 -0.97 -0.01 2.94
CA ASN A 146 -2.37 0.03 3.35
C ASN A 146 -3.01 -1.35 3.26
N ASN A 147 -2.72 -2.08 2.17
CA ASN A 147 -3.14 -3.46 2.01
C ASN A 147 -2.56 -4.37 3.11
N TYR A 148 -1.25 -4.29 3.35
CA TYR A 148 -0.60 -5.08 4.41
C TYR A 148 -1.18 -4.80 5.81
N MET A 149 -1.44 -3.53 6.12
CA MET A 149 -2.03 -3.12 7.39
C MET A 149 -3.47 -3.61 7.52
N ALA A 150 -4.26 -3.53 6.45
CA ALA A 150 -5.63 -4.06 6.42
C ALA A 150 -5.65 -5.59 6.62
N ASP A 151 -4.77 -6.33 5.95
CA ASP A 151 -4.66 -7.79 6.11
C ASP A 151 -4.26 -8.18 7.53
N ARG A 152 -3.31 -7.43 8.12
CA ARG A 152 -2.88 -7.64 9.52
C ARG A 152 -4.00 -7.29 10.50
N LEU A 153 -4.78 -6.25 10.20
CA LEU A 153 -5.94 -5.83 11.00
C LEU A 153 -7.00 -6.93 10.99
N ILE A 154 -7.37 -7.46 9.82
CA ILE A 154 -8.31 -8.59 9.67
C ILE A 154 -7.83 -9.79 10.49
N ALA A 155 -6.56 -10.19 10.33
CA ALA A 155 -6.01 -11.35 11.03
C ALA A 155 -6.04 -11.16 12.56
N LYS A 156 -5.71 -9.97 13.06
CA LYS A 156 -5.73 -9.68 14.50
C LYS A 156 -7.15 -9.61 15.06
N THR A 157 -8.08 -8.97 14.35
CA THR A 157 -9.50 -8.96 14.72
C THR A 157 -10.06 -10.38 14.77
N ALA A 158 -9.76 -11.22 13.76
CA ALA A 158 -10.20 -12.62 13.75
C ALA A 158 -9.64 -13.43 14.93
N ASN A 159 -8.35 -13.25 15.27
CA ASN A 159 -7.76 -13.90 16.43
C ASN A 159 -8.44 -13.44 17.73
N ILE A 160 -8.67 -12.14 17.92
CA ILE A 160 -9.34 -11.61 19.12
C ILE A 160 -10.77 -12.14 19.24
N ILE A 161 -11.51 -12.27 18.13
CA ILE A 161 -12.84 -12.88 18.15
C ILE A 161 -12.75 -14.36 18.54
N SER A 162 -11.76 -15.09 18.02
CA SER A 162 -11.52 -16.49 18.40
C SER A 162 -11.16 -16.62 19.88
N ASP A 163 -10.32 -15.73 20.40
CA ASP A 163 -9.90 -15.72 21.80
C ASP A 163 -11.08 -15.37 22.72
N ALA A 164 -11.92 -14.40 22.32
CA ALA A 164 -13.16 -14.07 23.03
C ALA A 164 -14.13 -15.27 23.05
N HIS A 165 -14.21 -16.03 21.95
CA HIS A 165 -15.00 -17.26 21.91
C HIS A 165 -14.44 -18.34 22.85
N ILE A 166 -13.11 -18.51 22.91
CA ILE A 166 -12.48 -19.43 23.85
C ILE A 166 -12.77 -18.99 25.29
N LEU A 167 -12.59 -17.71 25.60
CA LEU A 167 -12.84 -17.14 26.93
C LEU A 167 -14.26 -17.42 27.43
N VAL A 168 -15.25 -17.24 26.54
CA VAL A 168 -16.68 -17.40 26.88
C VAL A 168 -17.13 -18.87 26.90
N SER A 169 -16.46 -19.74 26.15
CA SER A 169 -16.77 -21.19 26.11
C SER A 169 -16.09 -22.00 27.21
N GLN A 170 -15.10 -21.42 27.90
CA GLN A 170 -14.46 -22.05 29.06
C GLN A 170 -15.45 -22.18 30.23
N ALA A 171 -15.49 -23.37 30.83
CA ALA A 171 -16.47 -23.71 31.85
C ALA A 171 -16.01 -23.40 33.28
N THR A 172 -14.70 -23.16 33.50
CA THR A 172 -14.16 -22.95 34.85
C THR A 172 -13.46 -21.61 34.98
N GLU A 173 -13.59 -21.00 36.16
CA GLU A 173 -12.96 -19.72 36.53
C GLU A 173 -11.43 -19.76 36.39
N GLN A 174 -10.83 -20.93 36.64
CA GLN A 174 -9.38 -21.14 36.52
C GLN A 174 -8.91 -21.06 35.06
N ASP A 175 -9.70 -21.56 34.11
CA ASP A 175 -9.37 -21.50 32.69
C ASP A 175 -9.41 -20.05 32.20
N VAL A 176 -10.45 -19.31 32.62
CA VAL A 176 -10.65 -17.89 32.28
C VAL A 176 -9.48 -17.04 32.83
N ALA A 177 -9.03 -17.32 34.05
CA ALA A 177 -7.88 -16.64 34.66
C ALA A 177 -6.53 -16.96 33.98
N GLN A 178 -6.44 -18.08 33.26
CA GLN A 178 -5.25 -18.47 32.49
C GLN A 178 -5.33 -18.04 31.02
N SER A 179 -6.44 -17.44 30.60
CA SER A 179 -6.63 -17.01 29.22
C SER A 179 -5.51 -16.04 28.81
N PRO A 180 -4.93 -16.19 27.60
CA PRO A 180 -3.90 -15.27 27.12
C PRO A 180 -4.43 -13.83 27.14
N ASP A 181 -3.56 -12.90 27.54
CA ASP A 181 -3.86 -11.47 27.45
C ASP A 181 -4.34 -11.13 26.04
N ILE A 182 -5.60 -10.74 25.92
CA ILE A 182 -6.16 -10.25 24.67
C ILE A 182 -5.48 -8.89 24.41
N TYR A 183 -4.47 -8.89 23.53
CA TYR A 183 -3.65 -7.71 23.24
C TYR A 183 -4.40 -6.66 22.40
N LEU A 184 -5.43 -6.04 22.99
CA LEU A 184 -6.22 -4.96 22.40
C LEU A 184 -5.39 -3.70 22.05
N PRO A 185 -4.42 -3.25 22.87
CA PRO A 185 -3.65 -2.04 22.56
C PRO A 185 -2.87 -2.14 21.25
N THR A 186 -2.46 -3.36 20.87
CA THR A 186 -1.77 -3.58 19.59
C THR A 186 -2.75 -3.44 18.41
N LEU A 187 -3.99 -3.88 18.57
CA LEU A 187 -5.03 -3.75 17.55
C LEU A 187 -5.44 -2.29 17.38
N GLU A 188 -5.68 -1.57 18.47
CA GLU A 188 -6.00 -0.14 18.46
C GLU A 188 -4.90 0.66 17.76
N HIS A 189 -3.63 0.48 18.14
CA HIS A 189 -2.52 1.16 17.47
C HIS A 189 -2.37 0.79 15.99
N LEU A 190 -2.68 -0.45 15.61
CA LEU A 190 -2.70 -0.86 14.20
C LEU A 190 -3.82 -0.14 13.44
N TYR A 191 -5.00 -0.04 14.05
CA TYR A 191 -6.17 0.63 13.49
C TYR A 191 -5.97 2.15 13.37
N GLU A 192 -5.53 2.81 14.44
CA GLU A 192 -5.15 4.23 14.44
C GLU A 192 -4.06 4.51 13.43
N GLY A 193 -3.05 3.64 13.35
CA GLY A 193 -2.00 3.72 12.37
C GLY A 193 -2.54 3.66 10.95
N LEU A 194 -3.45 2.73 10.66
CA LEU A 194 -4.11 2.64 9.36
C LEU A 194 -4.86 3.94 9.02
N LEU A 195 -5.63 4.51 9.95
CA LEU A 195 -6.42 5.72 9.68
C LEU A 195 -5.56 6.97 9.56
N TYR A 196 -4.74 7.25 10.57
CA TYR A 196 -4.07 8.53 10.78
C TYR A 196 -2.58 8.51 10.47
N GLY A 197 -2.00 7.33 10.29
CA GLY A 197 -0.57 7.13 10.11
C GLY A 197 0.15 6.96 11.44
N LEU A 198 1.42 6.56 11.37
CA LEU A 198 2.27 6.36 12.54
C LEU A 198 3.45 7.34 12.50
N ALA A 199 3.51 8.24 13.48
CA ALA A 199 4.62 9.16 13.64
C ALA A 199 5.87 8.49 14.25
N GLN A 200 5.68 7.51 15.13
CA GLN A 200 6.75 6.77 15.82
C GLN A 200 6.91 5.37 15.23
N LYS A 201 8.15 5.01 14.88
CA LYS A 201 8.50 3.70 14.31
C LYS A 201 8.57 2.58 15.34
N ASP A 202 8.68 2.91 16.63
CA ASP A 202 9.15 1.96 17.63
C ASP A 202 8.05 1.06 18.22
N LYS A 203 6.77 1.36 17.94
CA LYS A 203 5.64 0.64 18.56
C LYS A 203 5.10 -0.52 17.75
N LEU A 204 5.29 -0.52 16.43
CA LEU A 204 4.90 -1.64 15.58
C LEU A 204 6.15 -2.27 15.00
N ASP A 205 6.21 -3.60 15.00
CA ASP A 205 7.22 -4.39 14.30
C ASP A 205 7.01 -4.31 12.77
N VAL A 206 7.04 -3.08 12.27
CA VAL A 206 6.92 -2.65 10.87
C VAL A 206 8.08 -1.71 10.61
N THR A 207 9.28 -2.25 10.82
CA THR A 207 10.58 -1.55 10.90
C THR A 207 10.92 -0.69 9.66
N PHE A 208 10.15 -0.77 8.58
CA PHE A 208 10.53 -0.22 7.28
C PHE A 208 9.57 0.82 6.70
N LEU A 209 8.40 1.09 7.28
CA LEU A 209 7.36 1.83 6.56
C LEU A 209 6.85 3.02 7.39
N LYS A 210 7.23 4.23 6.96
CA LYS A 210 6.53 5.46 7.36
C LYS A 210 5.11 5.33 6.81
N LEU A 211 4.15 5.19 7.71
CA LEU A 211 2.75 5.05 7.38
C LEU A 211 2.13 6.45 7.30
N ASP A 212 1.82 6.89 6.10
CA ASP A 212 0.94 8.04 5.89
C ASP A 212 -0.51 7.54 6.11
N GLY A 213 -1.33 8.29 6.86
CA GLY A 213 -2.71 7.87 7.16
C GLY A 213 -3.55 7.67 5.90
N THR A 214 -4.30 6.56 5.85
CA THR A 214 -5.11 6.20 4.68
C THR A 214 -6.38 7.02 4.54
N LEU A 215 -6.87 7.56 5.65
CA LEU A 215 -8.18 8.18 5.72
C LEU A 215 -8.35 9.38 4.76
N PHE A 216 -7.27 10.14 4.58
CA PHE A 216 -7.27 11.38 3.79
C PHE A 216 -6.67 11.25 2.39
N ASP A 217 -6.24 10.04 2.00
CA ASP A 217 -5.59 9.86 0.69
C ASP A 217 -6.62 9.91 -0.46
N HIS A 218 -7.80 9.31 -0.24
CA HIS A 218 -8.89 9.27 -1.21
C HIS A 218 -10.25 9.45 -0.53
N PRO A 219 -11.20 10.23 -1.09
CA PRO A 219 -12.55 10.43 -0.49
C PRO A 219 -13.34 9.12 -0.34
N LYS A 220 -13.00 8.10 -1.13
CA LYS A 220 -13.59 6.76 -1.00
C LYS A 220 -13.18 6.05 0.29
N ASN A 221 -12.00 6.36 0.83
CA ASN A 221 -11.54 5.79 2.10
C ASN A 221 -12.40 6.36 3.24
N SER A 222 -12.53 7.68 3.32
CA SER A 222 -13.42 8.32 4.31
C SER A 222 -14.88 7.88 4.17
N PHE A 223 -15.36 7.67 2.94
CA PHE A 223 -16.69 7.13 2.73
C PHE A 223 -16.83 5.72 3.35
N MET A 224 -15.87 4.83 3.08
CA MET A 224 -15.91 3.46 3.59
C MET A 224 -15.81 3.39 5.12
N PHE A 225 -15.00 4.26 5.74
CA PHE A 225 -14.82 4.25 7.19
C PHE A 225 -15.96 4.91 7.97
N PHE A 226 -16.64 5.92 7.42
CA PHE A 226 -17.62 6.72 8.20
C PHE A 226 -19.01 6.85 7.59
N GLN A 227 -19.20 6.49 6.31
CA GLN A 227 -20.44 6.76 5.57
C GLN A 227 -21.00 5.52 4.85
N ASP A 228 -20.28 4.39 4.87
CA ASP A 228 -20.78 3.17 4.23
C ASP A 228 -21.92 2.60 5.05
N SER A 229 -23.11 2.61 4.47
CA SER A 229 -24.33 2.06 5.04
C SER A 229 -24.66 0.66 4.51
N GLU A 230 -23.81 0.12 3.64
CA GLU A 230 -23.96 -1.23 3.11
C GLU A 230 -23.70 -2.26 4.22
N CYS A 231 -24.47 -3.35 4.23
CA CYS A 231 -24.13 -4.50 5.06
C CYS A 231 -23.03 -5.31 4.36
N HIS A 232 -21.96 -5.62 5.08
CA HIS A 232 -20.76 -6.27 4.56
C HIS A 232 -20.67 -7.76 4.87
N ALA A 233 -21.67 -8.33 5.56
CA ALA A 233 -21.76 -9.76 5.79
C ALA A 233 -21.65 -10.55 4.47
N GLN A 234 -20.61 -11.39 4.35
CA GLN A 234 -20.39 -12.20 3.15
C GLN A 234 -21.30 -13.44 3.10
N TYR A 235 -21.57 -14.02 4.27
CA TYR A 235 -22.37 -15.22 4.44
C TYR A 235 -23.67 -14.88 5.17
N ARG A 236 -24.80 -15.45 4.71
CA ARG A 236 -26.15 -15.26 5.29
C ARG A 236 -26.51 -13.79 5.58
N ARG A 237 -26.51 -12.97 4.53
CA ARG A 237 -26.88 -11.55 4.60
C ARG A 237 -28.27 -11.32 5.22
N ASP A 238 -29.21 -12.23 5.01
CA ASP A 238 -30.54 -12.20 5.60
C ASP A 238 -30.51 -12.22 7.14
N MET A 239 -29.51 -12.85 7.75
CA MET A 239 -29.39 -13.01 9.20
C MET A 239 -28.52 -11.94 9.85
N TYR A 240 -27.42 -11.55 9.20
CA TYR A 240 -26.42 -10.64 9.80
C TYR A 240 -26.54 -9.19 9.30
N CYS A 241 -27.41 -8.92 8.33
CA CYS A 241 -27.77 -7.55 7.96
C CYS A 241 -28.98 -7.11 8.78
N PHE A 242 -28.69 -6.44 9.89
CA PHE A 242 -29.70 -5.98 10.81
C PHE A 242 -30.63 -4.92 10.17
N GLY A 243 -31.92 -5.00 10.52
CA GLY A 243 -32.93 -3.98 10.18
C GLY A 243 -33.01 -2.89 11.26
N PRO A 244 -33.74 -1.79 11.02
CA PRO A 244 -33.77 -0.61 11.89
C PRO A 244 -34.28 -0.88 13.32
N GLU A 245 -35.05 -1.95 13.51
CA GLU A 245 -35.55 -2.38 14.82
C GLU A 245 -34.50 -3.09 15.69
N HIS A 246 -33.35 -3.45 15.11
CA HIS A 246 -32.31 -4.20 15.81
C HIS A 246 -31.32 -3.28 16.52
N VAL A 247 -30.86 -3.66 17.71
CA VAL A 247 -29.98 -2.83 18.56
C VAL A 247 -28.66 -2.45 17.88
N TYR A 248 -28.12 -3.33 17.04
CA TYR A 248 -26.86 -3.09 16.31
C TYR A 248 -27.00 -2.37 14.97
N TYR A 249 -28.22 -1.98 14.56
CA TYR A 249 -28.44 -1.35 13.26
C TYR A 249 -27.62 -0.08 13.07
N GLU A 250 -27.65 0.82 14.07
CA GLU A 250 -26.96 2.10 13.97
C GLU A 250 -25.44 1.90 13.83
N VAL A 251 -24.86 0.96 14.58
CA VAL A 251 -23.41 0.72 14.54
C VAL A 251 -22.96 0.13 13.20
N THR A 252 -23.77 -0.73 12.58
CA THR A 252 -23.42 -1.35 11.28
C THR A 252 -23.70 -0.48 10.06
N LYS A 253 -24.40 0.65 10.24
CA LYS A 253 -24.80 1.56 9.14
C LYS A 253 -23.97 2.82 8.97
N HIS A 254 -22.96 3.02 9.82
CA HIS A 254 -22.12 4.21 9.83
C HIS A 254 -20.65 3.93 9.47
N GLY A 255 -20.40 2.87 8.69
CA GLY A 255 -19.07 2.49 8.22
C GLY A 255 -18.24 1.66 9.20
N ILE A 256 -16.97 1.46 8.84
CA ILE A 256 -16.04 0.60 9.59
C ILE A 256 -15.67 1.17 10.96
N ASP A 257 -15.54 2.49 11.10
CA ASP A 257 -15.04 3.10 12.34
C ASP A 257 -16.00 2.90 13.52
N PRO A 258 -17.30 3.21 13.42
CA PRO A 258 -18.22 2.93 14.52
C PRO A 258 -18.27 1.45 14.91
N MET A 259 -18.20 0.54 13.94
CA MET A 259 -18.12 -0.90 14.22
C MET A 259 -16.84 -1.28 14.98
N MET A 260 -15.70 -0.68 14.62
CA MET A 260 -14.41 -0.95 15.26
C MET A 260 -14.33 -0.34 16.67
N GLN A 261 -14.78 0.90 16.85
CA GLN A 261 -14.83 1.55 18.16
C GLN A 261 -15.71 0.75 19.13
N LYS A 262 -16.91 0.38 18.67
CA LYS A 262 -17.81 -0.46 19.48
C LYS A 262 -17.22 -1.84 19.75
N PHE A 263 -16.46 -2.41 18.81
CA PHE A 263 -15.74 -3.66 19.03
C PHE A 263 -14.67 -3.54 20.13
N PHE A 264 -13.92 -2.44 20.17
CA PHE A 264 -12.97 -2.18 21.26
C PHE A 264 -13.67 -2.05 22.61
N ASP A 265 -14.78 -1.31 22.65
CA ASP A 265 -15.58 -1.16 23.88
C ASP A 265 -16.09 -2.52 24.39
N GLU A 266 -16.65 -3.35 23.53
CA GLU A 266 -17.22 -4.65 23.93
C GLU A 266 -16.14 -5.66 24.33
N ILE A 267 -14.94 -5.63 23.72
CA ILE A 267 -13.81 -6.46 24.16
C ILE A 267 -13.26 -5.97 25.52
N ASN A 268 -13.16 -4.66 25.73
CA ASN A 268 -12.75 -4.10 27.01
C ASN A 268 -13.77 -4.44 28.11
N GLU A 269 -15.07 -4.38 27.80
CA GLU A 269 -16.12 -4.78 28.72
C GLU A 269 -16.02 -6.27 29.04
N LEU A 270 -15.89 -7.14 28.03
CA LEU A 270 -15.79 -8.58 28.23
C LEU A 270 -14.55 -8.98 29.04
N THR A 271 -13.41 -8.34 28.81
CA THR A 271 -12.15 -8.63 29.53
C THR A 271 -12.07 -7.97 30.91
N GLY A 272 -12.81 -6.88 31.14
CA GLY A 272 -12.92 -6.21 32.43
C GLY A 272 -13.92 -6.83 33.40
N GLN A 273 -14.76 -7.77 32.94
CA GLN A 273 -15.72 -8.47 33.79
C GLN A 273 -15.05 -9.50 34.72
N ASP A 274 -15.69 -9.72 35.88
CA ASP A 274 -15.28 -10.76 36.83
C ASP A 274 -15.32 -12.15 36.14
N PRO A 275 -14.23 -12.94 36.16
CA PRO A 275 -14.21 -14.30 35.60
C PRO A 275 -15.38 -15.18 36.06
N ALA A 276 -15.85 -15.03 37.30
CA ALA A 276 -16.99 -15.77 37.81
C ALA A 276 -18.30 -15.41 37.09
N ARG A 277 -18.46 -14.14 36.66
CA ARG A 277 -19.60 -13.67 35.89
C ARG A 277 -19.56 -14.21 34.47
N ILE A 278 -18.39 -14.16 33.83
CA ILE A 278 -18.17 -14.71 32.48
C ILE A 278 -18.51 -16.21 32.45
N ALA A 279 -18.01 -16.98 33.42
CA ALA A 279 -18.29 -18.42 33.52
C ALA A 279 -19.78 -18.74 33.75
N LYS A 280 -20.53 -17.84 34.38
CA LYS A 280 -21.96 -18.01 34.67
C LYS A 280 -22.86 -17.61 33.50
N GLU A 281 -22.59 -16.47 32.88
CA GLU A 281 -23.39 -15.93 31.77
C GLU A 281 -23.02 -16.57 30.43
N GLN A 282 -21.78 -17.07 30.30
CA GLN A 282 -21.24 -17.73 29.10
C GLN A 282 -21.62 -16.95 27.83
N LEU A 283 -22.23 -17.63 26.86
CA LEU A 283 -22.63 -17.11 25.56
C LEU A 283 -23.74 -16.04 25.62
N GLY A 284 -24.35 -15.82 26.79
CA GLY A 284 -25.46 -14.89 26.98
C GLY A 284 -25.04 -13.45 27.26
N THR A 285 -23.74 -13.14 27.32
CA THR A 285 -23.27 -11.77 27.57
C THR A 285 -23.53 -10.90 26.34
N HIS A 286 -24.03 -9.68 26.56
CA HIS A 286 -24.29 -8.71 25.48
C HIS A 286 -23.02 -8.41 24.66
N SER A 287 -21.87 -8.30 25.32
CA SER A 287 -20.59 -8.07 24.65
C SER A 287 -20.20 -9.19 23.71
N PHE A 288 -20.37 -10.45 24.14
CA PHE A 288 -20.12 -11.59 23.27
C PHE A 288 -21.11 -11.64 22.10
N ASP A 289 -22.37 -11.29 22.31
CA ASP A 289 -23.39 -11.23 21.26
C ASP A 289 -23.01 -10.24 20.14
N TYR A 290 -22.51 -9.04 20.50
CA TYR A 290 -21.98 -8.09 19.51
C TYR A 290 -20.74 -8.65 18.78
N ILE A 291 -19.77 -9.18 19.53
CA ILE A 291 -18.53 -9.75 18.96
C ILE A 291 -18.87 -10.86 17.96
N TRP A 292 -19.80 -11.74 18.29
CA TRP A 292 -20.16 -12.87 17.45
C TRP A 292 -21.03 -12.47 16.25
N ASN A 293 -22.09 -11.67 16.45
CA ASN A 293 -23.04 -11.38 15.39
C ASN A 293 -22.60 -10.23 14.49
N VAL A 294 -21.95 -9.20 15.04
CA VAL A 294 -21.51 -8.01 14.29
C VAL A 294 -20.04 -8.15 13.89
N ALA A 295 -19.15 -8.37 14.86
CA ALA A 295 -17.72 -8.28 14.58
C ALA A 295 -17.24 -9.41 13.66
N TRP A 296 -17.71 -10.64 13.87
CA TRP A 296 -17.31 -11.78 13.03
C TRP A 296 -17.85 -11.69 11.60
N TYR A 297 -19.10 -11.29 11.39
CA TYR A 297 -19.73 -11.36 10.06
C TYR A 297 -19.64 -10.04 9.30
N ASP A 298 -20.05 -8.93 9.92
CA ASP A 298 -20.16 -7.64 9.25
C ASP A 298 -18.82 -6.90 9.25
N LEU A 299 -18.18 -6.77 10.42
CA LEU A 299 -16.93 -6.03 10.54
C LEU A 299 -15.77 -6.71 9.78
N THR A 300 -15.58 -8.03 9.90
CA THR A 300 -14.55 -8.72 9.09
C THR A 300 -14.85 -8.61 7.59
N GLY A 301 -16.11 -8.63 7.20
CA GLY A 301 -16.55 -8.43 5.82
C GLY A 301 -16.21 -7.02 5.32
N ALA A 302 -16.45 -6.00 6.16
CA ALA A 302 -16.16 -4.61 5.87
C ALA A 302 -14.65 -4.36 5.76
N LEU A 303 -13.86 -4.92 6.69
CA LEU A 303 -12.40 -4.90 6.62
C LEU A 303 -11.87 -5.65 5.39
N SER A 304 -12.48 -6.78 5.01
CA SER A 304 -12.11 -7.51 3.79
C SER A 304 -12.40 -6.69 2.53
N LYS A 305 -13.53 -5.99 2.46
CA LYS A 305 -13.86 -5.05 1.37
C LYS A 305 -12.86 -3.89 1.31
N ALA A 306 -12.41 -3.40 2.47
CA ALA A 306 -11.36 -2.39 2.57
C ALA A 306 -10.02 -2.90 2.03
N SER A 307 -9.60 -4.10 2.42
CA SER A 307 -8.39 -4.75 1.88
C SER A 307 -8.49 -4.94 0.37
N GLU A 308 -9.61 -5.45 -0.15
CA GLU A 308 -9.82 -5.61 -1.59
C GLU A 308 -9.71 -4.26 -2.35
N TYR A 309 -10.22 -3.18 -1.76
CA TYR A 309 -10.07 -1.84 -2.31
C TYR A 309 -8.61 -1.40 -2.38
N PHE A 310 -7.85 -1.53 -1.29
CA PHE A 310 -6.42 -1.19 -1.26
C PHE A 310 -5.61 -2.06 -2.24
N SER A 311 -5.94 -3.34 -2.35
CA SER A 311 -5.32 -4.27 -3.30
C SER A 311 -5.54 -3.86 -4.76
N LYS A 312 -6.76 -3.44 -5.11
CA LYS A 312 -7.09 -2.93 -6.45
C LYS A 312 -6.35 -1.63 -6.77
N GLU A 313 -6.24 -0.74 -5.79
CA GLU A 313 -5.48 0.50 -5.93
C GLU A 313 -3.99 0.22 -6.13
N ALA A 314 -3.41 -0.67 -5.31
CA ALA A 314 -2.03 -1.13 -5.45
C ALA A 314 -1.75 -1.73 -6.84
N THR A 315 -2.66 -2.59 -7.32
CA THR A 315 -2.54 -3.24 -8.63
C THR A 315 -2.60 -2.22 -9.76
N THR A 316 -3.48 -1.21 -9.66
CA THR A 316 -3.62 -0.16 -10.67
C THR A 316 -2.35 0.68 -10.80
N GLU A 317 -1.80 1.14 -9.67
CA GLU A 317 -0.54 1.89 -9.64
C GLU A 317 0.65 1.04 -10.11
N PHE A 318 0.65 -0.26 -9.76
CA PHE A 318 1.67 -1.20 -10.21
C PHE A 318 1.66 -1.36 -11.74
N ILE A 319 0.49 -1.56 -12.34
CA ILE A 319 0.34 -1.67 -13.80
C ILE A 319 0.78 -0.37 -14.48
N ALA A 320 0.43 0.80 -13.92
CA ALA A 320 0.86 2.09 -14.46
C ALA A 320 2.40 2.23 -14.44
N THR A 321 3.04 1.83 -13.33
CA THR A 321 4.51 1.85 -13.19
C THR A 321 5.17 0.86 -14.16
N LEU A 322 4.60 -0.34 -14.31
CA LEU A 322 5.09 -1.36 -15.24
C LEU A 322 5.03 -0.85 -16.69
N ASN A 323 3.92 -0.25 -17.10
CA ASN A 323 3.77 0.34 -18.44
C ASN A 323 4.79 1.46 -18.69
N ALA A 324 5.04 2.31 -17.69
CA ALA A 324 6.07 3.33 -17.78
C ALA A 324 7.46 2.71 -17.97
N GLN A 325 7.83 1.71 -17.18
CA GLN A 325 9.12 1.02 -17.31
C GLN A 325 9.30 0.35 -18.68
N ILE A 326 8.26 -0.31 -19.20
CA ILE A 326 8.29 -0.88 -20.56
C ILE A 326 8.54 0.21 -21.60
N ALA A 327 7.82 1.34 -21.54
CA ALA A 327 8.02 2.45 -22.45
C ALA A 327 9.45 3.02 -22.36
N LEU A 328 10.01 3.13 -21.15
CA LEU A 328 11.38 3.58 -20.93
C LEU A 328 12.42 2.63 -21.54
N ILE A 329 12.23 1.32 -21.42
CA ILE A 329 13.09 0.31 -22.04
C ILE A 329 13.03 0.43 -23.57
N VAL A 330 11.83 0.59 -24.15
CA VAL A 330 11.67 0.77 -25.61
C VAL A 330 12.40 2.02 -26.10
N ILE A 331 12.25 3.16 -25.40
CA ILE A 331 12.95 4.40 -25.75
C ILE A 331 14.47 4.22 -25.65
N ALA A 332 14.95 3.58 -24.58
CA ALA A 332 16.37 3.30 -24.39
C ALA A 332 16.92 2.39 -25.51
N TYR A 333 16.15 1.40 -25.94
CA TYR A 333 16.51 0.51 -27.03
C TYR A 333 16.59 1.25 -28.37
N VAL A 334 15.59 2.08 -28.69
CA VAL A 334 15.59 2.91 -29.91
C VAL A 334 16.75 3.90 -29.90
N ALA A 335 17.04 4.54 -28.76
CA ALA A 335 18.17 5.45 -28.61
C ALA A 335 19.52 4.73 -28.78
N ALA A 336 19.66 3.53 -28.22
CA ALA A 336 20.86 2.71 -28.41
C ALA A 336 21.04 2.29 -29.88
N ALA A 337 19.97 1.83 -30.54
CA ALA A 337 19.99 1.52 -31.96
C ALA A 337 20.41 2.74 -32.80
N ALA A 338 19.79 3.90 -32.56
CA ALA A 338 20.14 5.15 -33.22
C ALA A 338 21.61 5.54 -33.00
N TYR A 339 22.13 5.36 -31.79
CA TYR A 339 23.54 5.56 -31.47
C TYR A 339 24.46 4.65 -32.30
N TYR A 340 24.18 3.34 -32.36
CA TYR A 340 24.96 2.42 -33.19
C TYR A 340 24.90 2.83 -34.67
N PHE A 341 23.73 3.19 -35.20
CA PHE A 341 23.59 3.65 -36.57
C PHE A 341 24.43 4.91 -36.84
N LEU A 342 24.43 5.88 -35.93
CA LEU A 342 25.25 7.09 -36.04
C LEU A 342 26.76 6.79 -35.96
N LEU A 343 27.17 5.84 -35.12
CA LEU A 343 28.57 5.43 -34.98
C LEU A 343 29.08 4.74 -36.25
N PHE A 344 28.27 3.90 -36.91
CA PHE A 344 28.65 3.22 -38.16
C PHE A 344 28.58 4.10 -39.41
N ALA A 345 27.79 5.18 -39.40
CA ALA A 345 27.63 6.08 -40.54
C ALA A 345 28.97 6.62 -41.12
N PRO A 346 29.91 7.18 -40.32
CA PRO A 346 31.18 7.69 -40.84
C PRO A 346 32.07 6.60 -41.44
N PHE A 347 32.10 5.40 -40.85
CA PHE A 347 32.87 4.27 -41.39
C PHE A 347 32.37 3.85 -42.76
N LYS A 348 31.05 3.83 -42.98
CA LYS A 348 30.47 3.51 -44.30
C LYS A 348 30.81 4.54 -45.37
N VAL A 349 31.05 5.80 -44.99
CA VAL A 349 31.49 6.85 -45.93
C VAL A 349 32.96 6.65 -46.26
N LYS A 350 33.82 6.42 -45.25
CA LYS A 350 35.25 6.20 -45.46
C LYS A 350 35.54 4.95 -46.30
N LEU A 351 34.88 3.84 -45.99
CA LEU A 351 35.04 2.58 -46.74
C LEU A 351 34.64 2.73 -48.23
N ARG A 352 33.61 3.54 -48.52
CA ARG A 352 33.17 3.85 -49.89
C ARG A 352 34.17 4.72 -50.66
N LEU A 353 34.93 5.56 -49.97
CA LEU A 353 35.99 6.36 -50.57
C LEU A 353 37.22 5.50 -50.87
N GLU A 354 37.61 4.62 -49.93
CA GLU A 354 38.74 3.71 -50.12
C GLU A 354 38.48 2.68 -51.23
N LEU A 355 37.26 2.16 -51.37
CA LEU A 355 36.89 1.23 -52.46
C LEU A 355 36.88 1.85 -53.86
N ARG A 356 36.91 3.20 -53.98
CA ARG A 356 36.94 3.90 -55.28
C ARG A 356 38.35 4.24 -55.74
N GLN A 357 39.33 4.21 -54.83
CA GLN A 357 40.75 4.37 -55.13
C GLN A 357 41.33 3.03 -55.52
#